data_AF-A0A9D7XSH6-F1
#
_entry.id   AF-A0A9D7XSH6-F1
#
_cell.length_a   1.000
_cell.length_b   1.000
_cell.length_c   1.000
_cell.angle_alpha   90.00
_cell.angle_beta   90.00
_cell.angle_gamma   90.00
#
_symmetry.space_group_name_H-M   'P 1'
#
loop_
_entity.id
_entity.type
_entity.pdbx_description
1 polymer ?
#
loop_
_entity_poly.entity_id
_entity_poly.type
_entity_poly.pdbx_seq_one_letter_code
_entity_poly.pdbx_strand_id
1 'polypeptide(L)'
;MKLPPIQVIWKQPRFFWSIFPAPLASSVVASILDTARWLYYIAALGCALFVLLSIVQSLTTGRIEDHWGHLEKKYHPTRFWIQVAVWTAILLCATAFPLTISLQLKRS
;
A
#
# COMPACT_ATOMS: atom_id res chain seq x y z
N MET A 1 -20.49 -3.88 -3.52
CA MET A 1 -20.28 -4.51 -2.21
C MET A 1 -18.79 -4.51 -1.93
N LYS A 2 -18.32 -3.74 -0.94
CA LYS A 2 -16.92 -3.75 -0.53
C LYS A 2 -16.58 -5.13 0.03
N LEU A 3 -15.61 -5.81 -0.58
CA LEU A 3 -15.12 -7.08 -0.08
C LEU A 3 -14.40 -6.84 1.25
N PRO A 4 -14.65 -7.64 2.30
CA PRO A 4 -13.87 -7.53 3.53
C PRO A 4 -12.38 -7.76 3.22
N PRO A 5 -11.46 -7.06 3.92
CA PRO A 5 -10.02 -7.07 3.62
C PRO A 5 -9.43 -8.48 3.51
N ILE A 6 -9.90 -9.37 4.39
CA ILE A 6 -9.50 -10.78 4.42
C ILE A 6 -9.83 -11.45 3.09
N GLN A 7 -11.05 -11.28 2.56
CA GLN A 7 -11.44 -11.86 1.28
C GLN A 7 -10.64 -11.30 0.10
N VAL A 8 -10.19 -10.04 0.17
CA VAL A 8 -9.31 -9.45 -0.86
C VAL A 8 -7.96 -10.14 -0.89
N ILE A 9 -7.36 -10.39 0.28
CA ILE A 9 -6.09 -11.13 0.41
C ILE A 9 -6.22 -12.55 -0.12
N TRP A 10 -7.31 -13.26 0.21
CA TRP A 10 -7.55 -14.63 -0.25
C TRP A 10 -7.82 -14.75 -1.76
N LYS A 11 -8.29 -13.69 -2.43
CA LYS A 11 -8.52 -13.72 -3.88
C LYS A 11 -7.24 -13.63 -4.71
N GLN A 12 -6.22 -12.90 -4.24
CA GLN A 12 -4.92 -12.84 -4.88
C GLN A 12 -3.77 -12.93 -3.87
N PRO A 13 -3.62 -14.09 -3.20
CA PRO A 13 -2.67 -14.25 -2.12
C PRO A 13 -1.23 -14.10 -2.63
N ARG A 14 -0.94 -14.61 -3.84
CA ARG A 14 0.40 -14.51 -4.43
C ARG A 14 0.84 -13.06 -4.65
N PHE A 15 -0.05 -12.23 -5.20
CA PHE A 15 0.27 -10.82 -5.47
C PHE A 15 0.47 -10.04 -4.17
N PHE A 16 -0.45 -10.22 -3.21
CA PHE A 16 -0.34 -9.60 -1.90
C PHE A 16 0.97 -9.98 -1.18
N TRP A 17 1.26 -11.28 -1.07
CA TRP A 17 2.46 -11.78 -0.40
C TRP A 17 3.76 -11.52 -1.16
N SER A 18 3.71 -11.22 -2.47
CA SER A 18 4.89 -10.79 -3.21
C SER A 18 5.29 -9.33 -2.95
N ILE A 19 4.34 -8.47 -2.57
CA ILE A 19 4.55 -7.02 -2.44
C ILE A 19 4.60 -6.58 -0.98
N PHE A 20 3.75 -7.16 -0.12
CA PHE A 20 3.66 -6.79 1.30
C PHE A 20 4.94 -7.00 2.15
N PRO A 21 5.83 -7.97 1.86
CA PRO A 21 7.07 -8.12 2.64
C PRO A 21 7.99 -6.90 2.57
N ALA A 22 7.95 -6.11 1.49
CA ALA A 22 8.79 -4.93 1.35
C ALA A 22 8.46 -3.80 2.35
N PRO A 23 7.20 -3.30 2.46
CA PRO A 23 6.83 -2.34 3.51
C PRO A 23 7.02 -2.91 4.91
N LEU A 24 6.76 -4.20 5.12
CA LEU A 24 7.00 -4.86 6.40
C LEU A 24 8.49 -4.81 6.78
N ALA A 25 9.38 -5.24 5.88
CA ALA A 25 10.82 -5.24 6.11
C ALA A 25 11.34 -3.81 6.35
N SER A 26 10.85 -2.82 5.60
CA SER A 26 11.20 -1.42 5.81
C SER A 26 10.84 -0.94 7.22
N SER A 27 9.60 -1.16 7.66
CA SER A 27 9.17 -0.75 9.00
C SER A 27 9.91 -1.51 10.11
N VAL A 28 10.22 -2.79 9.91
CA VAL A 28 11.02 -3.59 10.88
C VAL A 28 12.44 -3.04 10.99
N VAL A 29 13.12 -2.81 9.86
CA VAL A 29 14.48 -2.25 9.85
C VAL A 29 14.51 -0.86 10.47
N ALA A 30 13.53 -0.01 10.14
CA ALA A 30 13.42 1.33 10.73
C ALA A 30 13.19 1.27 12.25
N SER A 31 12.37 0.32 12.73
CA SER A 31 12.10 0.13 14.17
C SER A 31 13.33 -0.35 14.94
N ILE A 32 14.22 -1.12 14.29
CA ILE A 32 15.51 -1.51 14.87
C ILE A 32 16.47 -0.32 14.95
N LEU A 33 16.42 0.58 13.97
CA LEU A 33 17.30 1.75 13.89
C LEU A 33 16.88 2.89 14.83
N ASP A 34 15.58 3.11 15.04
CA ASP A 34 15.05 4.16 15.91
C ASP A 34 13.72 3.74 16.58
N THR A 35 13.83 3.14 17.77
CA THR A 35 12.67 2.65 18.53
C THR A 35 11.74 3.77 18.99
N ALA A 36 12.21 5.02 19.10
CA ALA A 36 11.42 6.13 19.65
C ALA A 36 10.24 6.53 18.74
N ARG A 37 10.33 6.21 17.44
CA ARG A 37 9.35 6.64 16.41
C ARG A 37 8.51 5.50 15.86
N TRP A 38 8.42 4.39 16.59
CA TRP A 38 7.67 3.19 16.22
C TRP A 38 6.23 3.48 15.75
N LEU A 39 5.55 4.45 16.36
CA LEU A 39 4.21 4.91 15.96
C LEU A 39 4.15 5.37 14.50
N TYR A 40 5.15 6.11 14.02
CA TYR A 40 5.22 6.57 12.63
C TYR A 40 5.44 5.40 11.66
N TYR A 41 6.21 4.38 12.06
CA TYR A 41 6.48 3.21 11.23
C TYR A 41 5.26 2.28 11.14
N ILE A 42 4.49 2.17 12.22
CA ILE A 42 3.21 1.46 12.22
C ILE A 42 2.19 2.21 11.35
N ALA A 43 2.11 3.55 11.47
CA ALA A 43 1.22 4.34 10.62
C ALA A 43 1.58 4.20 9.13
N ALA A 44 2.87 4.24 8.79
CA ALA A 44 3.34 4.00 7.43
C ALA A 44 3.01 2.59 6.92
N LEU A 45 3.19 1.56 7.77
CA LEU A 45 2.83 0.18 7.45
C LEU A 45 1.32 0.02 7.23
N GLY A 46 0.49 0.66 8.07
CA GLY A 46 -0.96 0.68 7.92
C GLY A 46 -1.40 1.35 6.62
N CYS A 47 -0.77 2.46 6.25
CA CYS A 47 -0.99 3.13 4.97
C CYS A 47 -0.62 2.23 3.78
N ALA A 48 0.57 1.62 3.82
CA ALA A 48 1.01 0.68 2.80
C ALA A 48 0.05 -0.52 2.65
N LEU A 49 -0.43 -1.07 3.77
CA LEU A 49 -1.42 -2.14 3.78
C LEU A 49 -2.74 -1.72 3.13
N PHE A 50 -3.26 -0.54 3.50
CA PHE A 50 -4.51 -0.02 2.96
C PHE A 50 -4.43 0.17 1.44
N VAL A 51 -3.36 0.82 0.96
CA VAL A 51 -3.13 1.06 -0.47
C VAL A 51 -2.96 -0.25 -1.23
N LEU A 52 -2.22 -1.22 -0.68
CA LEU A 52 -2.04 -2.53 -1.29
C LEU A 52 -3.38 -3.28 -1.42
N LEU A 53 -4.23 -3.23 -0.39
CA LEU A 53 -5.58 -3.81 -0.44
C LEU A 53 -6.44 -3.13 -1.51
N SER A 54 -6.39 -1.80 -1.64
CA SER A 54 -7.10 -1.06 -2.69
C SER A 54 -6.65 -1.47 -4.09
N ILE A 55 -5.34 -1.61 -4.31
CA ILE A 55 -4.78 -2.10 -5.59
C ILE A 55 -5.29 -3.52 -5.86
N VAL A 56 -5.12 -4.46 -4.94
CA VAL A 56 -5.55 -5.86 -5.12
C VAL A 56 -7.05 -5.94 -5.39
N GLN A 57 -7.87 -5.22 -4.62
CA GLN A 57 -9.30 -5.18 -4.81
C GLN A 57 -9.65 -4.67 -6.21
N SER A 58 -9.06 -3.54 -6.63
CA SER A 58 -9.33 -2.93 -7.93
C SER A 58 -8.91 -3.82 -9.11
N LEU A 59 -7.77 -4.51 -9.00
CA LEU A 59 -7.30 -5.45 -10.02
C LEU A 59 -8.18 -6.69 -10.11
N THR A 60 -8.70 -7.15 -8.96
CA THR A 60 -9.55 -8.35 -8.89
C THR A 60 -10.96 -8.08 -9.40
N THR A 61 -11.55 -6.94 -9.05
CA THR A 61 -12.92 -6.58 -9.47
C THR A 61 -12.95 -5.89 -10.83
N GLY A 62 -11.81 -5.36 -11.30
CA GLY A 62 -11.75 -4.47 -12.46
C GLY A 62 -12.47 -3.14 -12.23
N ARG A 63 -12.74 -2.78 -10.96
CA ARG A 63 -13.54 -1.63 -10.56
C ARG A 63 -12.91 -0.91 -9.39
N ILE A 64 -12.87 0.42 -9.47
CA ILE A 64 -12.45 1.31 -8.39
C ILE A 64 -13.72 1.99 -7.86
N GLU A 65 -14.00 1.82 -6.57
CA GLU A 65 -15.04 2.57 -5.87
C GLU A 65 -14.37 3.70 -5.11
N ASP A 66 -14.64 4.94 -5.48
CA ASP A 66 -14.19 6.13 -4.76
C ASP A 66 -15.40 6.94 -4.30
N HIS A 67 -15.19 7.92 -3.42
CA HIS A 67 -16.22 8.82 -2.90
C HIS A 67 -16.92 9.62 -4.02
N TRP A 68 -16.27 9.74 -5.18
CA TRP A 68 -16.75 10.46 -6.36
C TRP A 68 -17.50 9.56 -7.36
N GLY A 69 -17.66 8.26 -7.07
CA GLY A 69 -18.42 7.31 -7.89
C GLY A 69 -17.66 6.03 -8.20
N HIS A 70 -18.13 5.32 -9.22
CA HIS A 70 -17.58 4.04 -9.66
C HIS A 70 -16.82 4.17 -10.97
N LEU A 71 -15.58 3.71 -10.99
CA LEU A 71 -14.74 3.69 -12.18
C LEU A 71 -14.46 2.25 -12.60
N GLU A 72 -15.07 1.82 -13.70
CA GLU A 72 -14.83 0.48 -14.25
C GLU A 72 -13.75 0.50 -15.33
N LYS A 73 -12.84 -0.47 -15.28
CA LYS A 73 -11.76 -0.64 -16.25
C LYS A 73 -12.28 -0.77 -17.69
N LYS A 74 -13.48 -1.35 -17.87
CA LYS A 74 -14.10 -1.55 -19.19
C LYS A 74 -14.49 -0.23 -19.87
N TYR A 75 -15.01 0.73 -19.11
CA TYR A 75 -15.50 2.00 -19.65
C TYR A 75 -14.43 3.09 -19.65
N HIS A 76 -13.51 3.07 -18.68
CA HIS A 76 -12.46 4.09 -18.53
C HIS A 76 -11.09 3.47 -18.26
N PRO A 77 -10.50 2.74 -19.23
CA PRO A 77 -9.26 1.98 -19.02
C PRO A 77 -8.08 2.88 -18.64
N THR A 78 -7.94 4.04 -19.30
CA THR A 78 -6.82 4.96 -19.05
C THR A 78 -6.86 5.54 -17.63
N ARG A 79 -8.03 6.02 -17.20
CA ARG A 79 -8.21 6.58 -15.85
C ARG A 79 -8.01 5.51 -14.77
N PHE A 80 -8.46 4.28 -15.03
CA PHE A 80 -8.26 3.15 -14.13
C PHE A 80 -6.77 2.89 -13.88
N TRP A 81 -5.98 2.78 -14.95
CA TRP A 81 -4.56 2.51 -14.83
C TRP A 81 -3.77 3.67 -14.24
N ILE A 82 -4.15 4.92 -14.53
CA ILE A 82 -3.55 6.10 -13.87
C ILE A 82 -3.77 6.03 -12.35
N GLN A 83 -4.98 5.71 -11.91
CA GLN A 83 -5.27 5.60 -10.47
C GLN A 83 -4.45 4.48 -9.81
N VAL A 84 -4.36 3.31 -10.46
CA VAL A 84 -3.51 2.20 -9.98
C VAL A 84 -2.04 2.61 -9.93
N ALA A 85 -1.55 3.38 -10.92
CA ALA A 85 -0.18 3.87 -10.92
C ALA A 85 0.09 4.87 -9.78
N VAL A 86 -0.86 5.78 -9.51
CA VAL A 86 -0.78 6.72 -8.38
C VAL A 86 -0.74 5.97 -7.05
N TRP A 87 -1.63 4.98 -6.85
CA TRP A 87 -1.59 4.14 -5.65
C TRP A 87 -0.28 3.35 -5.53
N THR A 88 0.26 2.87 -6.64
CA THR A 88 1.57 2.19 -6.64
C THR A 88 2.69 3.14 -6.20
N ALA A 89 2.69 4.38 -6.68
CA ALA A 89 3.65 5.40 -6.24
C ALA A 89 3.52 5.71 -4.74
N ILE A 90 2.30 5.84 -4.23
CA ILE A 90 2.04 6.04 -2.79
C ILE A 90 2.57 4.85 -1.97
N LEU A 91 2.36 3.61 -2.43
CA LEU A 91 2.86 2.41 -1.78
C LEU A 91 4.40 2.40 -1.70
N LEU A 92 5.08 2.79 -2.79
CA LEU A 92 6.53 2.92 -2.81
C LEU A 92 7.01 3.99 -1.81
N CYS A 93 6.35 5.15 -1.77
CA CYS A 93 6.68 6.20 -0.80
C CYS A 93 6.46 5.74 0.64
N ALA A 94 5.34 5.08 0.94
CA ALA A 94 5.04 4.56 2.27
C ALA A 94 6.06 3.49 2.71
N THR A 95 6.60 2.74 1.75
CA THR A 95 7.66 1.75 1.99
C THR A 95 9.02 2.43 2.19
N ALA A 96 9.36 3.47 1.43
CA ALA A 96 10.65 4.14 1.56
C ALA A 96 10.75 5.02 2.82
N PHE A 97 9.63 5.60 3.26
CA PHE A 97 9.56 6.60 4.33
C PHE A 97 10.20 6.16 5.67
N PRO A 98 9.88 4.98 6.25
CA PRO A 98 10.49 4.53 7.50
C PRO A 98 12.02 4.41 7.41
N LEU A 99 12.53 3.86 6.30
CA LEU A 99 13.96 3.71 6.04
C LEU A 99 14.65 5.07 5.87
N THR A 100 14.07 5.99 5.09
CA THR A 100 14.69 7.30 4.87
C THR A 100 14.79 8.12 6.15
N ILE A 101 13.75 8.11 6.98
CA ILE A 101 13.75 8.86 8.25
C ILE A 101 14.76 8.27 9.23
N SER A 102 14.74 6.96 9.42
CA SER A 102 15.67 6.29 10.35
C SER A 102 17.14 6.51 9.94
N LEU A 103 17.45 6.50 8.64
CA LEU A 103 18.80 6.76 8.14
C LEU A 103 19.23 8.23 8.26
N GLN A 104 18.34 9.19 8.02
CA GLN A 104 18.66 10.61 8.15
C GLN A 104 18.96 10.99 9.60
N LEU A 105 18.17 10.48 10.54
CA LEU A 105 18.34 10.78 11.97
C LEU A 105 19.59 10.14 12.57
N LYS A 106 20.00 8.97 12.08
CA LYS A 106 21.25 8.34 12.52
C LYS A 106 22.49 9.16 12.11
N ARG A 107 22.38 10.03 11.10
CA ARG A 107 23.47 10.87 10.59
C ARG A 107 23.52 12.28 11.18
N SER A 108 22.45 12.76 11.83
CA SER A 108 22.38 14.07 12.50
C SER A 108 22.83 13.97 13.95
#